data_AF-A0A068Y237-F1
#
_entry.id   AF-A0A068Y237-F1
#
_cell.length_a   1.000
_cell.length_b   1.000
_cell.length_c   1.000
_cell.angle_alpha   90.00
_cell.angle_beta   90.00
_cell.angle_gamma   90.00
#
_symmetry.space_group_name_H-M   'P 1'
#
loop_
_entity.id
_entity.type
_entity.pdbx_description
1 polymer ?
#
loop_
_entity_poly.entity_id
_entity_poly.type
_entity_poly.pdbx_seq_one_letter_code
_entity_poly.pdbx_strand_id
1 'polypeptide(L)'
;MEKLLQLFGDGSEEGKMSSVVWDAAMTMGPTCCGMNGCSDFDKLGKPPPIQCCNITTGPCDSKAAQSANVPGCRDKIVTLTASNMQSLLIVSICAILLQVALIVIAMLVVCM
;
A
#
# COMPACT_ATOMS: atom_id res chain seq x y z
N MET A 1 1.36 -7.27 -3.26
CA MET A 1 1.39 -6.75 -1.87
C MET A 1 2.41 -7.48 -1.00
N GLU A 2 2.35 -8.81 -0.83
CA GLU A 2 3.29 -9.53 0.07
C GLU A 2 4.76 -9.37 -0.31
N LYS A 3 5.10 -9.41 -1.61
CA LYS A 3 6.48 -9.11 -2.07
C LYS A 3 6.94 -7.69 -1.71
N LEU A 4 6.04 -6.71 -1.76
CA LEU A 4 6.35 -5.34 -1.35
C LEU A 4 6.53 -5.26 0.18
N LEU A 5 5.82 -6.09 0.95
CA LEU A 5 5.99 -6.12 2.41
C LEU A 5 7.39 -6.61 2.80
N GLN A 6 7.97 -7.53 2.02
CA GLN A 6 9.34 -7.98 2.25
C GLN A 6 10.37 -6.85 2.07
N LEU A 7 10.08 -5.89 1.19
CA LEU A 7 10.91 -4.71 0.95
C LEU A 7 10.59 -3.54 1.89
N PHE A 8 9.60 -3.68 2.78
CA PHE A 8 9.24 -2.62 3.70
C PHE A 8 10.42 -2.24 4.61
N GLY A 9 10.67 -0.94 4.78
CA GLY A 9 11.78 -0.40 5.56
C GLY A 9 13.16 -0.70 4.98
N ASP A 10 13.26 -1.24 3.76
CA ASP A 10 14.53 -1.41 3.06
C ASP A 10 15.03 -0.07 2.49
N GLY A 11 16.36 0.13 2.49
CA GLY A 11 16.98 1.39 2.08
C GLY A 11 17.08 1.60 0.56
N SER A 12 16.80 0.57 -0.25
CA SER A 12 16.77 0.67 -1.71
C SER A 12 15.62 1.55 -2.21
N GLU A 13 15.71 1.98 -3.47
CA GLU A 13 14.62 2.73 -4.11
C GLU A 13 13.30 1.93 -4.13
N GLU A 14 13.37 0.61 -4.38
CA GLU A 14 12.22 -0.28 -4.28
C GLU A 14 11.68 -0.41 -2.86
N GLY A 15 12.58 -0.42 -1.86
CA GLY A 15 12.24 -0.43 -0.44
C GLY A 15 11.51 0.83 0.00
N LYS A 16 11.98 2.00 -0.42
CA LYS A 16 11.31 3.29 -0.18
C LYS A 16 9.91 3.32 -0.79
N MET A 17 9.78 2.95 -2.06
CA MET A 17 8.48 2.86 -2.73
C MET A 17 7.54 1.88 -2.03
N SER A 18 8.05 0.71 -1.65
CA SER A 18 7.28 -0.30 -0.93
C SER A 18 6.81 0.19 0.43
N SER A 19 7.65 0.94 1.13
CA SER A 19 7.33 1.52 2.45
C SER A 19 6.20 2.54 2.34
N VAL A 20 6.26 3.44 1.35
CA VAL A 20 5.20 4.42 1.09
C VAL A 20 3.85 3.74 0.80
N VAL A 21 3.87 2.71 -0.05
CA VAL A 21 2.63 1.97 -0.39
C VAL A 21 2.03 1.30 0.84
N TRP A 22 2.87 0.69 1.68
CA TRP A 22 2.42 -0.01 2.89
C TRP A 22 1.99 0.95 4.00
N ASP A 23 2.68 2.08 4.19
CA ASP A 23 2.24 3.14 5.11
C ASP A 23 0.85 3.67 4.72
N ALA A 24 0.62 3.91 3.43
CA ALA A 24 -0.68 4.28 2.91
C ALA A 24 -1.72 3.16 3.14
N ALA A 25 -1.38 1.92 2.81
CA ALA A 25 -2.29 0.78 3.00
C ALA A 25 -2.68 0.57 4.47
N MET A 26 -1.77 0.80 5.42
CA MET A 26 -2.02 0.66 6.86
C MET A 26 -2.80 1.85 7.44
N THR A 27 -2.68 3.04 6.84
CA THR A 27 -3.26 4.28 7.39
C THR A 27 -4.59 4.68 6.74
N MET A 28 -4.77 4.47 5.43
CA MET A 28 -5.94 4.96 4.69
C MET A 28 -7.21 4.17 5.03
N GLY A 29 -8.25 4.81 5.55
CA GLY A 29 -9.48 4.13 5.97
C GLY A 29 -9.31 3.43 7.34
N PRO A 30 -9.91 2.26 7.58
CA PRO A 30 -9.72 1.57 8.85
C PRO A 30 -8.26 1.13 9.00
N THR A 31 -7.64 1.48 10.13
CA THR A 31 -6.25 1.13 10.44
C THR A 31 -6.06 -0.39 10.43
N CYS A 32 -4.97 -0.85 9.82
CA CYS A 32 -4.56 -2.25 9.81
C CYS A 32 -3.03 -2.36 9.89
N CYS A 33 -2.51 -3.56 10.16
CA CYS A 33 -1.08 -3.82 10.35
C CYS A 33 -0.64 -5.06 9.57
N GLY A 34 0.38 -4.92 8.71
CA GLY A 34 0.90 -6.04 7.93
C GLY A 34 -0.16 -6.70 7.03
N MET A 35 0.16 -7.84 6.40
CA MET A 35 -0.81 -8.59 5.61
C MET A 35 -1.77 -9.35 6.53
N ASN A 36 -1.24 -10.07 7.50
CA ASN A 36 -1.94 -10.96 8.43
C ASN A 36 -1.76 -10.51 9.89
N GLY A 37 -1.40 -9.25 10.14
CA GLY A 37 -1.13 -8.70 11.48
C GLY A 37 0.36 -8.45 11.73
N CYS A 38 0.68 -8.05 12.96
CA CYS A 38 2.06 -7.65 13.32
C CYS A 38 3.08 -8.78 13.21
N SER A 39 2.65 -10.05 13.30
CA SER A 39 3.53 -11.22 13.18
C SER A 39 4.27 -11.31 11.85
N ASP A 40 3.80 -10.61 10.81
CA ASP A 40 4.53 -10.54 9.54
C ASP A 40 5.86 -9.80 9.69
N PHE A 41 5.93 -8.78 10.56
CA PHE A 41 7.18 -8.04 10.82
C PHE A 41 8.16 -8.88 11.65
N ASP A 42 7.66 -9.66 12.61
CA ASP A 42 8.46 -10.62 13.37
C ASP A 42 9.10 -11.67 12.44
N LYS A 43 8.32 -12.23 11.49
CA LYS A 43 8.83 -13.19 10.48
C LYS A 43 9.87 -12.59 9.54
N LEU A 44 9.75 -11.29 9.25
CA LEU A 44 10.68 -10.56 8.39
C LEU A 44 11.92 -10.08 9.15
N GLY A 45 11.96 -10.20 10.47
CA GLY A 45 13.03 -9.64 11.31
C GLY A 45 13.08 -8.11 11.23
N LYS A 46 11.94 -7.46 11.01
CA LYS A 46 11.82 -6.00 10.85
C LYS A 46 11.01 -5.41 12.01
N PRO A 47 11.31 -4.18 12.45
CA PRO A 47 10.49 -3.52 13.44
C PRO A 47 9.10 -3.21 12.87
N PRO A 48 8.01 -3.42 13.64
CA PRO A 48 6.68 -3.02 13.21
C PRO A 48 6.58 -1.49 13.19
N PRO A 49 5.88 -0.90 12.21
CA PRO A 49 5.69 0.54 12.14
C PRO A 49 4.59 1.00 13.12
N ILE A 50 4.48 2.31 13.37
CA ILE A 50 3.62 2.86 14.43
C ILE A 50 2.13 2.49 14.30
N GLN A 51 1.68 2.27 13.06
CA GLN A 51 0.32 1.88 12.71
C GLN A 51 -0.07 0.53 13.34
N CYS A 52 0.92 -0.29 13.69
CA CYS A 52 0.73 -1.57 14.37
C CYS A 52 0.55 -1.46 15.89
N CYS A 53 0.84 -0.30 16.49
CA CYS A 53 0.83 -0.14 17.95
C CYS A 53 -0.34 0.71 18.50
N ASN A 54 -1.23 1.23 17.65
CA ASN A 54 -2.31 2.16 18.05
C ASN A 54 -1.81 3.35 18.92
N ILE A 55 -0.59 3.81 18.64
CA ILE A 55 0.05 4.96 19.28
C ILE A 55 0.31 6.04 18.23
N THR A 56 0.34 7.30 18.65
CA THR A 56 0.60 8.44 17.76
C THR A 56 2.05 8.90 17.77
N THR A 57 2.82 8.52 18.80
CA THR A 57 4.22 8.92 18.98
C THR A 57 5.03 7.83 19.66
N GLY A 58 6.31 7.72 19.31
CA GLY A 58 7.26 6.80 19.93
C GLY A 58 7.53 5.53 19.11
N PRO A 59 8.56 4.75 19.48
CA PRO A 59 8.87 3.50 18.80
C PRO A 59 7.79 2.44 19.09
N CYS A 60 7.42 1.70 18.05
CA CYS A 60 6.55 0.53 18.14
C CYS A 60 7.43 -0.72 18.21
N ASP A 61 7.52 -1.34 19.38
CA ASP A 61 8.20 -2.64 19.53
C ASP A 61 7.22 -3.80 19.28
N SER A 62 7.76 -5.01 19.06
CA SER A 62 6.94 -6.20 18.79
C SER A 62 5.94 -6.51 19.91
N LYS A 63 6.26 -6.21 21.17
CA LYS A 63 5.37 -6.50 22.30
C LYS A 63 4.19 -5.53 22.34
N ALA A 64 4.45 -4.25 22.11
CA ALA A 64 3.42 -3.22 21.99
C ALA A 64 2.50 -3.51 20.78
N ALA A 65 3.08 -3.92 19.64
CA ALA A 65 2.32 -4.27 18.44
C ALA A 65 1.41 -5.49 18.66
N GLN A 66 1.95 -6.54 19.31
CA GLN A 66 1.17 -7.73 19.67
C GLN A 66 0.05 -7.40 20.66
N SER A 67 0.32 -6.54 21.64
CA SER A 67 -0.69 -6.11 22.61
C SER A 67 -1.78 -5.24 22.01
N ALA A 68 -1.46 -4.42 21.00
CA ALA A 68 -2.42 -3.58 20.31
C ALA A 68 -3.38 -4.42 19.42
N ASN A 69 -2.94 -5.61 18.99
CA ASN A 69 -3.74 -6.58 18.23
C ASN A 69 -4.49 -5.96 17.04
N VAL A 70 -3.80 -5.06 16.32
CA VAL A 70 -4.33 -4.40 15.13
C VAL A 70 -4.57 -5.45 14.04
N PRO A 71 -5.75 -5.49 13.39
CA PRO A 71 -6.06 -6.50 12.39
C PRO A 71 -5.15 -6.40 11.16
N GLY A 72 -4.98 -7.53 10.46
CA GLY A 72 -4.25 -7.58 9.20
C GLY A 72 -4.92 -6.82 8.07
N CYS A 73 -4.13 -6.33 7.10
CA CYS A 73 -4.66 -5.58 5.97
C CYS A 73 -5.27 -6.46 4.86
N ARG A 74 -5.16 -7.80 4.91
CA ARG A 74 -5.66 -8.70 3.85
C ARG A 74 -7.12 -8.43 3.51
N ASP A 75 -8.01 -8.52 4.50
CA ASP A 75 -9.45 -8.38 4.28
C ASP A 75 -9.80 -6.97 3.80
N LYS A 76 -9.10 -5.96 4.31
CA LYS A 76 -9.23 -4.57 3.84
C LYS A 76 -8.84 -4.44 2.38
N ILE A 77 -7.69 -4.96 1.97
CA ILE A 77 -7.21 -4.89 0.58
C ILE A 77 -8.17 -5.64 -0.36
N VAL A 78 -8.60 -6.84 0.03
CA VAL A 78 -9.56 -7.64 -0.74
C VAL A 78 -10.89 -6.92 -0.87
N THR A 79 -11.43 -6.42 0.24
CA THR A 79 -12.71 -5.68 0.25
C THR A 79 -12.61 -4.43 -0.61
N LEU A 80 -11.55 -3.65 -0.45
CA LEU A 80 -11.36 -2.40 -1.20
C LEU A 80 -11.22 -2.67 -2.71
N THR A 81 -10.53 -3.76 -3.09
CA THR A 81 -10.43 -4.17 -4.50
C THR A 81 -11.77 -4.67 -5.03
N ALA A 82 -12.49 -5.50 -4.28
CA ALA A 82 -13.76 -6.08 -4.71
C ALA A 82 -14.88 -5.03 -4.79
N SER A 83 -15.04 -4.19 -3.76
CA SER A 83 -16.09 -3.18 -3.69
C SER A 83 -15.89 -2.05 -4.69
N ASN A 84 -14.63 -1.74 -5.02
CA ASN A 84 -14.29 -0.67 -5.95
C ASN A 84 -13.83 -1.20 -7.31
N MET A 85 -13.98 -2.49 -7.60
CA MET A 85 -13.53 -3.10 -8.86
C MET A 85 -14.11 -2.36 -10.07
N GLN A 86 -15.41 -2.05 -10.03
CA GLN A 86 -16.08 -1.30 -11.10
C GLN A 86 -15.51 0.12 -11.24
N SER A 87 -15.32 0.85 -10.14
CA SER A 87 -14.73 2.19 -10.15
C SER A 87 -13.29 2.19 -10.67
N LEU A 88 -12.49 1.21 -10.25
CA LEU A 88 -11.11 1.03 -10.71
C LEU A 88 -11.06 0.76 -12.22
N LEU A 89 -11.93 -0.13 -12.73
CA LEU A 89 -12.04 -0.40 -14.15
C LEU A 89 -12.42 0.85 -14.96
N ILE A 90 -13.39 1.63 -14.49
CA ILE A 90 -13.81 2.86 -15.16
C ILE A 90 -12.64 3.86 -15.20
N VAL A 91 -11.96 4.08 -14.07
CA VAL A 91 -10.80 4.99 -14.01
C VAL A 91 -9.69 4.52 -14.96
N SER A 92 -9.42 3.21 -15.04
CA SER A 92 -8.44 2.65 -15.98
C SER A 92 -8.84 2.88 -17.43
N ILE A 93 -10.11 2.66 -17.79
CA ILE A 93 -10.61 2.91 -19.16
C ILE A 93 -10.45 4.39 -19.53
N CYS A 94 -10.86 5.31 -18.64
CA CYS A 94 -10.69 6.75 -18.85
C CYS A 94 -9.22 7.13 -19.04
N ALA A 95 -8.32 6.58 -18.24
CA ALA A 95 -6.88 6.84 -18.35
C ALA A 95 -6.31 6.33 -19.69
N ILE A 96 -6.72 5.15 -20.15
CA ILE A 96 -6.30 4.59 -21.44
C ILE A 96 -6.80 5.47 -22.60
N LEU A 97 -8.08 5.87 -22.58
CA LEU A 97 -8.64 6.74 -23.61
C LEU A 97 -7.92 8.10 -23.67
N LEU A 98 -7.60 8.67 -22.50
CA LEU A 98 -6.83 9.91 -22.42
C LEU A 98 -5.41 9.73 -22.98
N GLN A 99 -4.72 8.64 -22.66
CA GLN A 99 -3.40 8.34 -23.22
C GLN A 99 -3.43 8.22 -24.75
N VAL A 100 -4.42 7.53 -25.32
CA VAL A 100 -4.57 7.40 -26.78
C VAL A 100 -4.79 8.77 -27.42
N ALA A 101 -5.66 9.60 -26.83
CA ALA A 101 -5.90 10.95 -27.33
C ALA A 101 -4.62 11.80 -27.32
N LEU A 102 -3.83 11.74 -26.23
CA LEU A 102 -2.56 12.45 -26.12
C LEU A 102 -1.53 11.99 -27.16
N ILE A 103 -1.45 10.68 -27.43
CA ILE A 103 -0.57 10.13 -28.47
C ILE A 103 -0.97 10.65 -29.85
N VAL A 104 -2.26 10.64 -30.19
CA VAL A 104 -2.76 11.17 -31.48
C VAL A 104 -2.42 12.65 -31.63
N ILE A 105 -2.65 13.46 -30.60
CA ILE A 105 -2.32 14.89 -30.62
C ILE A 105 -0.81 15.10 -30.79
N ALA A 106 0.01 14.36 -30.05
CA ALA A 106 1.47 14.47 -30.16
C ALA A 106 1.97 14.13 -31.57
N MET A 107 1.42 13.07 -32.19
CA MET A 107 1.76 12.71 -33.58
C MET A 107 1.34 13.79 -34.56
N LEU A 108 0.13 14.36 -34.42
CA LEU A 108 -0.31 15.47 -35.28
C LEU A 108 0.57 16.70 -35.13
N VAL A 109 0.97 17.06 -33.91
CA VAL A 109 1.82 18.23 -33.63
C VAL A 109 3.26 18.04 -34.13
N VAL A 110 3.80 16.82 -34.08
CA VAL A 110 5.17 16.53 -34.55
C VAL A 110 5.21 16.34 -36.08
N CYS A 111 4.14 15.81 -36.67
CA CYS A 111 4.08 15.53 -38.11
C CYS A 111 3.53 16.68 -38.97
N MET A 112 2.99 17.74 -38.36
CA MET A 112 2.63 19.01 -39.03
C MET A 112 3.75 20.04 -38.84
#